data_AF-A0AAE4TG97-F1
#
_entry.id   AF-A0AAE4TG97-F1
#
_cell.length_a   1.000
_cell.length_b   1.000
_cell.length_c   1.000
_cell.angle_alpha   90.00
_cell.angle_beta   90.00
_cell.angle_gamma   90.00
#
_symmetry.space_group_name_H-M   'P 1'
#
loop_
_entity.id
_entity.type
_entity.pdbx_description
1 polymer ?
#
loop_
_entity_poly.entity_id
_entity_poly.type
_entity_poly.pdbx_seq_one_letter_code
_entity_poly.pdbx_strand_id
1 'polypeptide(L)'
;MLWLIYEGILQRCASVVAHFYAVSDMFAEAKRAIPQLWVFGYDMDNMKARCWYSSSMPLFTMPVEKQEDTLREIKQLQAISNNALWHCRNQIKAAWFDKPGDTKGDTSFIDTAFWQRSEAAFFTTVAALIPHAQCPPEVAKTWLQALRNICVDLFDEYALSELGNARSMAKRIQARQALVGWLYGGKEIKAFMVNHQIDVKKEIA
;
A
#
# COMPACT_ATOMS: atom_id res chain seq x y z
N MET A 1 6.29 6.43 5.69
CA MET A 1 5.32 5.33 5.65
C MET A 1 5.58 4.41 6.82
N LEU A 2 4.56 3.95 7.54
CA LEU A 2 4.71 3.17 8.77
C LEU A 2 5.82 2.10 8.66
N TRP A 3 6.95 2.41 9.30
CA TRP A 3 8.01 1.47 9.57
C TRP A 3 7.46 0.43 10.54
N LEU A 4 6.95 -0.68 10.02
CA LEU A 4 6.80 -1.91 10.77
C LEU A 4 8.01 -2.77 10.44
N ILE A 5 9.12 -2.48 11.13
CA ILE A 5 10.30 -3.33 11.12
C ILE A 5 9.86 -4.67 11.72
N TYR A 6 9.94 -5.71 10.90
CA TYR A 6 9.59 -7.08 11.24
C TYR A 6 10.83 -7.73 11.86
N GLU A 7 10.96 -7.66 13.17
CA GLU A 7 11.65 -8.67 13.97
C GLU A 7 10.76 -8.99 15.17
N GLY A 8 10.71 -10.28 15.52
CA GLY A 8 9.71 -10.86 16.41
C GLY A 8 9.57 -10.17 17.78
N ILE A 9 8.43 -10.46 18.41
CA ILE A 9 7.90 -9.99 19.71
C ILE A 9 6.75 -8.99 19.50
N LEU A 10 5.60 -9.33 20.11
CA LEU A 10 4.35 -8.57 20.17
C LEU A 10 4.47 -7.09 19.78
N GLN A 11 3.80 -6.74 18.68
CA GLN A 11 3.78 -5.39 18.14
C GLN A 11 3.10 -4.45 19.16
N ARG A 12 3.89 -3.61 19.83
CA ARG A 12 3.41 -2.60 20.78
C ARG A 12 3.43 -1.23 20.15
N CYS A 13 2.40 -0.43 20.37
CA CYS A 13 2.41 0.97 19.96
C CYS A 13 3.43 1.76 20.81
N ALA A 14 3.88 2.92 20.30
CA ALA A 14 4.76 3.81 21.04
C ALA A 14 4.08 4.29 22.35
N SER A 15 4.86 4.48 23.42
CA SER A 15 4.32 4.86 24.74
C SER A 15 3.48 6.14 24.70
N VAL A 16 3.83 7.11 23.83
CA VAL A 16 3.04 8.34 23.65
C VAL A 16 1.65 8.06 23.07
N VAL A 17 1.52 7.06 22.19
CA VAL A 17 0.24 6.64 21.61
C VAL A 17 -0.58 5.89 22.65
N ALA A 18 0.04 4.97 23.41
CA ALA A 18 -0.62 4.29 24.51
C ALA A 18 -1.12 5.28 25.58
N HIS A 19 -0.27 6.24 25.95
CA HIS A 19 -0.62 7.29 26.90
C HIS A 19 -1.75 8.17 26.38
N PHE A 20 -1.73 8.55 25.10
CA PHE A 20 -2.82 9.30 24.47
C PHE A 20 -4.16 8.58 24.65
N TYR A 21 -4.26 7.28 24.36
CA TYR A 21 -5.53 6.56 24.55
C TYR A 21 -5.97 6.53 26.01
N ALA A 22 -5.04 6.28 26.95
CA ALA A 22 -5.33 6.24 28.38
C ALA A 22 -5.91 7.56 28.92
N VAL A 23 -5.48 8.71 28.38
CA VAL A 23 -6.00 10.02 28.80
C VAL A 23 -7.18 10.50 27.94
N SER A 24 -7.35 9.97 26.72
CA SER A 24 -8.34 10.48 25.77
C SER A 24 -9.80 10.23 26.18
N ASP A 25 -10.03 9.26 27.06
CA ASP A 25 -11.35 9.02 27.67
C ASP A 25 -11.79 10.19 28.55
N MET A 26 -10.83 10.97 29.07
CA MET A 26 -11.09 12.19 29.85
C MET A 26 -11.53 13.38 28.98
N PHE A 27 -11.41 13.28 27.65
CA PHE A 27 -11.70 14.36 26.69
C PHE A 27 -12.76 13.94 25.65
N ALA A 28 -13.58 12.95 25.96
CA ALA A 28 -14.57 12.36 25.04
C ALA A 28 -15.56 13.40 24.47
N GLU A 29 -15.92 14.42 25.24
CA GLU A 29 -16.88 15.48 24.84
C GLU A 29 -16.33 16.46 23.79
N ALA A 30 -15.01 16.48 23.53
CA ALA A 30 -14.37 17.38 22.58
C ALA A 30 -14.08 16.74 21.20
N LYS A 31 -14.34 15.44 21.01
CA LYS A 31 -13.94 14.70 19.80
C LYS A 31 -14.91 14.94 18.63
N ARG A 32 -14.86 16.14 18.03
CA ARG A 32 -15.55 16.45 16.75
C ARG A 32 -14.81 15.92 15.52
N ALA A 33 -13.56 15.46 15.66
CA ALA A 33 -12.71 14.98 14.57
C ALA A 33 -11.84 13.78 14.99
N ILE A 34 -11.45 12.96 14.01
CA ILE A 34 -10.50 11.85 14.19
C ILE A 34 -9.11 12.45 14.51
N PRO A 35 -8.46 12.07 15.63
CA PRO A 35 -7.13 12.57 15.96
C PRO A 35 -6.11 12.18 14.88
N GLN A 36 -5.11 13.03 14.69
CA GLN A 36 -4.02 12.79 13.73
C GLN A 36 -2.73 12.51 14.49
N LEU A 37 -2.02 11.46 14.10
CA LEU A 37 -0.68 11.15 14.56
C LEU A 37 0.32 11.74 13.57
N TRP A 38 1.08 12.73 14.03
CA TRP A 38 2.21 13.27 13.28
C TRP A 38 3.46 12.45 13.56
N VAL A 39 4.03 11.86 12.53
CA VAL A 39 5.26 11.06 12.58
C VAL A 39 6.32 11.74 11.73
N PHE A 40 7.50 11.92 12.29
CA PHE A 40 8.63 12.52 11.60
C PHE A 40 9.95 11.86 12.02
N GLY A 41 10.96 11.95 11.19
CA GLY A 41 12.28 11.39 11.46
C GLY A 41 13.28 11.66 10.34
N TYR A 42 14.55 11.53 10.66
CA TYR A 42 15.61 11.57 9.67
C TYR A 42 15.85 10.18 9.12
N ASP A 43 16.01 10.08 7.80
CA ASP A 43 16.66 8.92 7.20
C ASP A 43 18.17 9.09 7.30
N MET A 44 18.80 8.16 8.00
CA MET A 44 20.21 8.19 8.34
C MET A 44 20.96 7.15 7.50
N ASP A 45 22.06 7.56 6.87
CA ASP A 45 23.09 6.67 6.37
C ASP A 45 24.28 6.72 7.33
N ASN A 46 24.35 5.73 8.22
CA ASN A 46 25.22 5.73 9.39
C ASN A 46 25.01 6.99 10.25
N MET A 47 26.01 7.90 10.30
CA MET A 47 25.94 9.15 11.06
C MET A 47 25.57 10.37 10.21
N LYS A 48 25.18 10.17 8.93
CA LYS A 48 24.83 11.25 8.01
C LYS A 48 23.32 11.27 7.76
N ALA A 49 22.69 12.40 8.06
CA ALA A 49 21.30 12.63 7.67
C ALA A 49 21.21 12.81 6.15
N ARG A 50 20.45 11.93 5.48
CA ARG A 50 20.18 12.04 4.03
C ARG A 50 19.02 12.98 3.76
N CYS A 51 17.95 12.84 4.54
CA CYS A 51 16.74 13.65 4.41
C CYS A 51 15.89 13.60 5.69
N TRP A 52 15.04 14.60 5.84
CA TRP A 52 13.99 14.65 6.86
C TRP A 52 12.66 14.24 6.23
N TYR A 53 11.95 13.33 6.90
CA TYR A 53 10.61 12.90 6.52
C TYR A 53 9.59 13.29 7.59
N SER A 54 8.39 13.59 7.12
CA SER A 54 7.23 13.88 7.95
C SER A 54 5.97 13.38 7.27
N SER A 55 5.08 12.78 8.04
CA SER A 55 3.79 12.25 7.60
C SER A 55 2.78 12.40 8.71
N SER A 56 1.55 12.74 8.37
CA SER A 56 0.43 12.72 9.32
C SER A 56 -0.52 11.61 8.91
N MET A 57 -1.04 10.86 9.88
CA MET A 57 -1.97 9.76 9.62
C MET A 57 -3.09 9.72 10.66
N PRO A 58 -4.29 9.24 10.30
CA PRO A 58 -5.38 9.12 11.25
C PRO A 58 -5.03 8.14 12.37
N LEU A 59 -5.36 8.51 13.60
CA LEU A 59 -5.23 7.67 14.78
C LEU A 59 -6.60 7.10 15.13
N PHE A 60 -6.79 5.82 14.84
CA PHE A 60 -8.08 5.15 14.98
C PHE A 60 -8.30 4.58 16.38
N THR A 61 -9.50 4.71 16.91
CA THR A 61 -9.90 4.04 18.16
C THR A 61 -10.65 2.76 17.83
N MET A 62 -10.32 1.66 18.51
CA MET A 62 -11.05 0.39 18.38
C MET A 62 -11.08 -0.36 19.72
N PRO A 63 -12.13 -1.17 19.97
CA PRO A 63 -12.20 -2.04 21.14
C PRO A 63 -11.04 -3.03 21.18
N VAL A 64 -10.55 -3.36 22.38
CA VAL A 64 -9.39 -4.25 22.58
C VAL A 64 -9.64 -5.63 21.96
N GLU A 65 -10.88 -6.11 22.04
CA GLU A 65 -11.32 -7.41 21.52
C GLU A 65 -11.21 -7.50 20.00
N LYS A 66 -11.21 -6.36 19.30
CA LYS A 66 -11.15 -6.26 17.84
C LYS A 66 -9.76 -5.96 17.30
N GLN A 67 -8.78 -5.66 18.17
CA GLN A 67 -7.46 -5.19 17.75
C GLN A 67 -6.69 -6.23 16.94
N GLU A 68 -6.71 -7.50 17.38
CA GLU A 68 -5.94 -8.56 16.73
C GLU A 68 -6.49 -8.88 15.33
N ASP A 69 -7.81 -9.04 15.20
CA ASP A 69 -8.46 -9.26 13.91
C ASP A 69 -8.25 -8.06 12.98
N THR A 70 -8.44 -6.84 13.48
CA THR A 70 -8.18 -5.62 12.70
C THR A 70 -6.74 -5.55 12.21
N LEU A 71 -5.77 -5.87 13.06
CA LEU A 71 -4.35 -5.90 12.69
C LEU A 71 -4.07 -6.96 11.63
N ARG A 72 -4.72 -8.13 11.71
CA ARG A 72 -4.61 -9.19 10.70
C ARG A 72 -5.10 -8.70 9.35
N GLU A 73 -6.24 -8.02 9.30
CA GLU A 73 -6.80 -7.47 8.05
C GLU A 73 -5.89 -6.39 7.46
N ILE A 74 -5.41 -5.46 8.28
CA ILE A 74 -4.45 -4.42 7.84
C ILE A 74 -3.19 -5.06 7.25
N LYS A 75 -2.67 -6.13 7.87
CA LYS A 75 -1.52 -6.87 7.34
C LYS A 75 -1.80 -7.50 5.98
N GLN A 76 -3.02 -7.99 5.73
CA GLN A 76 -3.40 -8.50 4.41
C GLN A 76 -3.43 -7.39 3.35
N LEU A 77 -3.97 -6.21 3.67
CA LEU A 77 -3.96 -5.04 2.79
C LEU A 77 -2.52 -4.59 2.47
N GLN A 78 -1.65 -4.55 3.48
CA GLN A 78 -0.22 -4.24 3.29
C GLN A 78 0.49 -5.28 2.44
N ALA A 79 0.22 -6.57 2.66
CA ALA A 79 0.83 -7.65 1.90
C ALA A 79 0.48 -7.55 0.41
N ILE A 80 -0.80 -7.33 0.05
CA ILE A 80 -1.16 -7.19 -1.36
C ILE A 80 -0.58 -5.90 -1.98
N SER A 81 -0.48 -4.81 -1.21
CA SER A 81 0.18 -3.57 -1.65
C SER A 81 1.64 -3.79 -2.02
N ASN A 82 2.40 -4.47 -1.15
CA ASN A 82 3.81 -4.75 -1.36
C ASN A 82 4.03 -5.62 -2.60
N ASN A 83 3.18 -6.63 -2.81
CA ASN A 83 3.23 -7.44 -4.03
C ASN A 83 2.92 -6.60 -5.26
N ALA A 84 1.87 -5.77 -5.21
CA ALA A 84 1.49 -4.89 -6.32
C ALA A 84 2.61 -3.92 -6.71
N LEU A 85 3.23 -3.26 -5.72
CA LEU A 85 4.41 -2.42 -5.92
C LEU A 85 5.56 -3.19 -6.55
N TRP A 86 5.89 -4.38 -6.02
CA TRP A 86 6.98 -5.20 -6.54
C TRP A 86 6.75 -5.56 -8.02
N HIS A 87 5.55 -5.99 -8.38
CA HIS A 87 5.18 -6.33 -9.76
C HIS A 87 5.19 -5.09 -10.65
N CYS A 88 4.56 -3.99 -10.24
CA CYS A 88 4.53 -2.73 -10.99
C CYS A 88 5.96 -2.26 -11.31
N ARG A 89 6.82 -2.15 -10.29
CA ARG A 89 8.21 -1.72 -10.44
C ARG A 89 9.00 -2.63 -11.36
N ASN A 90 8.87 -3.95 -11.21
CA ASN A 90 9.61 -4.88 -12.06
C ASN A 90 9.18 -4.82 -13.52
N GLN A 91 7.88 -4.62 -13.79
CA GLN A 91 7.41 -4.47 -15.16
C GLN A 91 7.81 -3.12 -15.76
N ILE A 92 7.83 -2.04 -14.98
CA ILE A 92 8.39 -0.76 -15.43
C ILE A 92 9.88 -0.93 -15.80
N LYS A 93 10.66 -1.62 -14.97
CA LYS A 93 12.06 -1.94 -15.29
C LYS A 93 12.21 -2.80 -16.54
N ALA A 94 11.34 -3.80 -16.73
CA ALA A 94 11.35 -4.65 -17.93
C ALA A 94 10.99 -3.84 -19.19
N ALA A 95 10.14 -2.83 -19.06
CA ALA A 95 9.81 -1.92 -20.15
C ALA A 95 10.98 -1.00 -20.53
N TRP A 96 11.79 -0.56 -19.56
CA TRP A 96 12.98 0.26 -19.80
C TRP A 96 14.17 -0.53 -20.32
N PHE A 97 14.50 -1.67 -19.70
CA PHE A 97 15.79 -2.32 -19.89
C PHE A 97 15.68 -3.67 -20.59
N ASP A 98 16.72 -4.08 -21.32
CA ASP A 98 16.79 -5.42 -21.92
C ASP A 98 17.21 -6.48 -20.89
N LYS A 99 17.93 -6.07 -19.85
CA LYS A 99 18.32 -6.90 -18.69
C LYS A 99 17.93 -6.20 -17.39
N PRO A 100 16.65 -6.24 -16.98
CA PRO A 100 16.14 -5.51 -15.82
C PRO A 100 16.75 -5.94 -14.46
N GLY A 101 17.33 -7.15 -14.40
CA GLY A 101 18.04 -7.66 -13.21
C GLY A 101 19.42 -7.05 -12.99
N ASP A 102 20.08 -6.55 -14.04
CA ASP A 102 21.49 -6.12 -13.99
C ASP A 102 21.65 -4.59 -13.89
N THR A 103 20.56 -3.83 -13.91
CA THR A 103 20.59 -2.37 -13.94
C THR A 103 20.76 -1.72 -12.57
N LYS A 104 21.77 -0.84 -12.46
CA LYS A 104 22.12 -0.03 -11.27
C LYS A 104 21.41 1.34 -11.22
N GLY A 105 20.19 1.44 -11.74
CA GLY A 105 19.40 2.68 -11.69
C GLY A 105 18.61 2.78 -10.40
N ASP A 106 18.54 3.97 -9.80
CA ASP A 106 17.62 4.23 -8.69
C ASP A 106 16.18 4.29 -9.20
N THR A 107 15.33 3.44 -8.64
CA THR A 107 13.90 3.35 -8.96
C THR A 107 13.02 3.68 -7.74
N SER A 108 13.60 4.23 -6.66
CA SER A 108 12.89 4.59 -5.42
C SER A 108 11.76 5.59 -5.62
N PHE A 109 11.79 6.37 -6.71
CA PHE A 109 10.71 7.27 -7.07
C PHE A 109 9.41 6.55 -7.43
N ILE A 110 9.49 5.32 -7.98
CA ILE A 110 8.31 4.49 -8.29
C ILE A 110 7.63 4.08 -6.98
N ASP A 111 8.41 3.59 -6.01
CA ASP A 111 7.94 3.25 -4.68
C ASP A 111 7.28 4.47 -4.02
N THR A 112 7.94 5.63 -4.07
CA THR A 112 7.42 6.89 -3.52
C THR A 112 6.07 7.26 -4.14
N ALA A 113 5.97 7.24 -5.48
CA ALA A 113 4.74 7.59 -6.18
C ALA A 113 3.60 6.60 -5.92
N PHE A 114 3.88 5.29 -5.89
CA PHE A 114 2.90 4.26 -5.56
C PHE A 114 2.29 4.51 -4.20
N TRP A 115 3.12 4.80 -3.22
CA TRP A 115 2.64 4.97 -1.88
C TRP A 115 1.87 6.28 -1.67
N GLN A 116 2.34 7.38 -2.26
CA GLN A 116 1.59 8.65 -2.24
C GLN A 116 0.20 8.51 -2.88
N ARG A 117 0.09 7.77 -3.98
CA ARG A 117 -1.20 7.55 -4.68
C ARG A 117 -2.13 6.60 -3.94
N SER A 118 -1.58 5.65 -3.19
CA SER A 118 -2.38 4.64 -2.46
C SER A 118 -2.78 5.05 -1.05
N GLU A 119 -2.09 6.03 -0.44
CA GLU A 119 -2.27 6.43 0.96
C GLU A 119 -3.72 6.75 1.33
N ALA A 120 -4.38 7.62 0.56
CA ALA A 120 -5.75 8.03 0.85
C ALA A 120 -6.74 6.87 0.77
N ALA A 121 -6.63 6.04 -0.27
CA ALA A 121 -7.47 4.85 -0.43
C ALA A 121 -7.22 3.83 0.69
N PHE A 122 -5.96 3.64 1.10
CA PHE A 122 -5.60 2.74 2.18
C PHE A 122 -6.25 3.15 3.50
N PHE A 123 -6.09 4.41 3.90
CA PHE A 123 -6.68 4.89 5.16
C PHE A 123 -8.22 4.94 5.12
N THR A 124 -8.81 5.14 3.94
CA THR A 124 -10.27 5.01 3.75
C THR A 124 -10.72 3.56 3.98
N THR A 125 -10.01 2.59 3.42
CA THR A 125 -10.25 1.16 3.63
C THR A 125 -10.08 0.76 5.10
N VAL A 126 -9.03 1.24 5.76
CA VAL A 126 -8.79 0.99 7.20
C VAL A 126 -9.93 1.57 8.05
N ALA A 127 -10.36 2.81 7.77
CA ALA A 127 -11.47 3.43 8.47
C ALA A 127 -12.77 2.60 8.35
N ALA A 128 -13.03 2.04 7.17
CA ALA A 128 -14.23 1.26 6.88
C ALA A 128 -14.24 -0.15 7.51
N LEU A 129 -13.07 -0.77 7.73
CA LEU A 129 -12.99 -2.11 8.33
C LEU A 129 -13.01 -2.10 9.86
N ILE A 130 -12.60 -1.00 10.50
CA ILE A 130 -12.50 -0.89 11.97
C ILE A 130 -13.80 -1.25 12.72
N PRO A 131 -15.00 -0.79 12.30
CA PRO A 131 -16.24 -1.15 12.99
C PRO A 131 -16.50 -2.66 13.01
N HIS A 132 -16.02 -3.38 11.99
CA HIS A 132 -16.31 -4.80 11.76
C HIS A 132 -15.16 -5.72 12.17
N ALA A 133 -13.95 -5.19 12.43
CA ALA A 133 -12.71 -5.95 12.61
C ALA A 133 -12.39 -6.90 11.43
N GLN A 134 -13.07 -6.71 10.31
CA GLN A 134 -12.95 -7.48 9.08
C GLN A 134 -13.21 -6.54 7.92
N CYS A 135 -12.47 -6.67 6.82
CA CYS A 135 -12.72 -5.84 5.65
C CYS A 135 -13.96 -6.35 4.89
N PRO A 136 -15.04 -5.56 4.78
CA PRO A 136 -16.22 -5.98 4.03
C PRO A 136 -15.89 -6.23 2.55
N PRO A 137 -16.58 -7.16 1.86
CA PRO A 137 -16.26 -7.52 0.48
C PRO A 137 -16.21 -6.33 -0.49
N GLU A 138 -17.17 -5.41 -0.40
CA GLU A 138 -17.22 -4.21 -1.26
C GLU A 138 -16.08 -3.22 -0.98
N VAL A 139 -15.65 -3.11 0.28
CA VAL A 139 -14.51 -2.27 0.69
C VAL A 139 -13.21 -2.89 0.18
N ALA A 140 -13.05 -4.21 0.33
CA ALA A 140 -11.89 -4.94 -0.18
C ALA A 140 -11.79 -4.86 -1.71
N LYS A 141 -12.94 -4.97 -2.40
CA LYS A 141 -13.03 -4.79 -3.85
C LYS A 141 -12.63 -3.39 -4.28
N THR A 142 -13.14 -2.36 -3.59
CA THR A 142 -12.79 -0.96 -3.87
C THR A 142 -11.29 -0.72 -3.69
N TRP A 143 -10.70 -1.25 -2.62
CA TRP A 143 -9.27 -1.20 -2.39
C TRP A 143 -8.46 -1.88 -3.51
N LEU A 144 -8.85 -3.11 -3.89
CA LEU A 144 -8.19 -3.85 -4.94
C LEU A 144 -8.25 -3.11 -6.28
N GLN A 145 -9.38 -2.49 -6.59
CA GLN A 145 -9.54 -1.69 -7.80
C GLN A 145 -8.66 -0.44 -7.79
N ALA A 146 -8.56 0.25 -6.65
CA ALA A 146 -7.62 1.36 -6.48
C ALA A 146 -6.17 0.92 -6.73
N LEU A 147 -5.74 -0.20 -6.15
CA LEU A 147 -4.40 -0.75 -6.38
C LEU A 147 -4.12 -1.08 -7.85
N ARG A 148 -5.09 -1.70 -8.54
CA ARG A 148 -4.98 -2.03 -9.97
C ARG A 148 -4.79 -0.76 -10.80
N ASN A 149 -5.64 0.25 -10.59
CA ASN A 149 -5.57 1.52 -11.30
C ASN A 149 -4.23 2.21 -11.06
N ILE A 150 -3.79 2.32 -9.80
CA ILE A 150 -2.50 2.92 -9.45
C ILE A 150 -1.33 2.22 -10.17
N CYS A 151 -1.32 0.88 -10.19
CA CYS A 151 -0.26 0.13 -10.84
C CYS A 151 -0.22 0.35 -12.36
N VAL A 152 -1.39 0.38 -13.00
CA VAL A 152 -1.51 0.62 -14.45
C VAL A 152 -1.13 2.06 -14.78
N ASP A 153 -1.61 3.04 -14.02
CA ASP A 153 -1.30 4.46 -14.23
C ASP A 153 0.20 4.74 -14.09
N LEU A 154 0.83 4.20 -13.04
CA LEU A 154 2.29 4.34 -12.85
C LEU A 154 3.07 3.66 -13.96
N PHE A 155 2.62 2.48 -14.42
CA PHE A 155 3.25 1.82 -15.55
C PHE A 155 3.12 2.69 -16.80
N ASP A 156 1.92 3.15 -17.14
CA ASP A 156 1.70 3.90 -18.36
C ASP A 156 2.47 5.24 -18.33
N GLU A 157 2.51 5.93 -17.20
CA GLU A 157 3.28 7.16 -17.00
C GLU A 157 4.79 6.96 -17.18
N TYR A 158 5.37 5.97 -16.50
CA TYR A 158 6.82 5.78 -16.48
C TYR A 158 7.35 4.97 -17.66
N ALA A 159 6.59 3.97 -18.10
CA ALA A 159 7.00 3.05 -19.14
C ALA A 159 6.54 3.47 -20.54
N LEU A 160 5.66 4.47 -20.72
CA LEU A 160 5.21 4.94 -22.04
C LEU A 160 5.54 6.42 -22.33
N SER A 161 6.14 7.15 -21.39
CA SER A 161 6.49 8.58 -21.55
C SER A 161 7.42 8.87 -22.74
N GLU A 162 8.33 7.96 -23.10
CA GLU A 162 9.15 8.08 -24.31
C GLU A 162 8.74 7.07 -25.38
N LEU A 163 8.13 7.51 -26.48
CA LEU A 163 7.83 6.65 -27.62
C LEU A 163 9.13 6.33 -28.40
N GLY A 164 9.76 5.20 -28.08
CA GLY A 164 10.95 4.70 -28.77
C GLY A 164 10.62 3.99 -30.11
N ASN A 165 11.57 3.17 -30.60
CA ASN A 165 11.39 2.38 -31.82
C ASN A 165 10.42 1.19 -31.65
N ALA A 166 10.03 0.54 -32.75
CA ALA A 166 9.07 -0.59 -32.74
C ALA A 166 9.46 -1.75 -31.80
N ARG A 167 10.75 -2.07 -31.67
CA ARG A 167 11.24 -3.11 -30.75
C ARG A 167 11.06 -2.70 -29.28
N SER A 168 11.31 -1.44 -28.96
CA SER A 168 11.06 -0.89 -27.62
C SER A 168 9.57 -0.89 -27.27
N MET A 169 8.70 -0.70 -28.27
CA MET A 169 7.24 -0.75 -28.09
C MET A 169 6.75 -2.18 -27.82
N ALA A 170 7.22 -3.17 -28.56
CA ALA A 170 6.84 -4.57 -28.33
C ALA A 170 7.19 -5.03 -26.89
N LYS A 171 8.37 -4.63 -26.39
CA LYS A 171 8.80 -4.90 -25.01
C LYS A 171 7.89 -4.25 -23.97
N ARG A 172 7.50 -2.98 -24.19
CA ARG A 172 6.58 -2.25 -23.31
C ARG A 172 5.20 -2.90 -23.25
N ILE A 173 4.68 -3.34 -24.40
CA ILE A 173 3.41 -4.07 -24.48
C ILE A 173 3.47 -5.38 -23.69
N GLN A 174 4.55 -6.16 -23.85
CA GLN A 174 4.73 -7.42 -23.12
C GLN A 174 4.81 -7.20 -21.60
N ALA A 175 5.58 -6.21 -21.15
CA ALA A 175 5.68 -5.86 -19.73
C ALA A 175 4.33 -5.42 -19.15
N ARG A 176 3.55 -4.63 -19.91
CA ARG A 176 2.20 -4.23 -19.51
C ARG A 176 1.26 -5.42 -19.41
N GLN A 177 1.29 -6.33 -20.38
CA GLN A 177 0.48 -7.56 -20.36
C GLN A 177 0.84 -8.45 -19.17
N ALA A 178 2.12 -8.56 -18.82
CA ALA A 178 2.56 -9.28 -17.63
C ALA A 178 2.06 -8.63 -16.33
N LEU A 179 2.10 -7.29 -16.24
CA LEU A 179 1.55 -6.56 -15.09
C LEU A 179 0.05 -6.80 -14.94
N VAL A 180 -0.72 -6.58 -16.00
CA VAL A 180 -2.18 -6.78 -16.01
C VAL A 180 -2.52 -8.25 -15.73
N GLY A 181 -1.81 -9.18 -16.35
CA GLY A 181 -1.99 -10.62 -16.12
C GLY A 181 -1.83 -10.98 -14.65
N TRP A 182 -0.85 -10.39 -13.94
CA TRP A 182 -0.72 -10.59 -12.51
C TRP A 182 -1.81 -9.86 -11.70
N LEU A 183 -2.14 -8.61 -12.03
CA LEU A 183 -3.15 -7.80 -11.32
C LEU A 183 -4.56 -8.41 -11.31
N TYR A 184 -4.89 -9.26 -12.27
CA TYR A 184 -6.19 -9.93 -12.39
C TYR A 184 -6.12 -11.45 -12.21
N GLY A 185 -4.93 -12.06 -12.33
CA GLY A 185 -4.76 -13.51 -12.35
C GLY A 185 -3.73 -14.06 -11.37
N GLY A 186 -2.98 -13.19 -10.68
CA GLY A 186 -1.92 -13.53 -9.75
C GLY A 186 -2.44 -14.36 -8.56
N LYS A 187 -1.57 -15.21 -8.01
CA LYS A 187 -1.92 -16.09 -6.89
C LYS A 187 -2.34 -15.28 -5.67
N GLU A 188 -1.60 -14.21 -5.37
CA GLU A 188 -1.83 -13.31 -4.25
C GLU A 188 -3.14 -12.53 -4.42
N ILE A 189 -3.44 -12.09 -5.65
CA ILE A 189 -4.71 -11.43 -6.00
C ILE A 189 -5.88 -12.38 -5.81
N LYS A 190 -5.80 -13.60 -6.35
CA LYS A 190 -6.84 -14.62 -6.18
C LYS A 190 -7.05 -14.98 -4.71
N ALA A 191 -5.97 -15.15 -3.95
CA ALA A 191 -6.05 -15.40 -2.52
C ALA A 191 -6.73 -14.23 -1.78
N PHE A 192 -6.37 -12.99 -2.12
CA PHE A 192 -7.01 -11.80 -1.56
C PHE A 192 -8.52 -11.77 -1.87
N MET A 193 -8.90 -12.03 -3.12
CA MET A 193 -10.32 -12.09 -3.53
C MET A 193 -11.10 -13.18 -2.80
N VAL A 194 -10.53 -14.37 -2.65
CA VAL A 194 -11.17 -15.48 -1.91
C VAL A 194 -11.33 -15.13 -0.44
N ASN A 195 -10.27 -14.63 0.20
CA ASN A 195 -10.28 -14.28 1.63
C ASN A 195 -11.31 -13.19 1.95
N HIS A 196 -11.58 -12.29 1.01
CA HIS A 196 -12.51 -11.18 1.16
C HIS A 196 -13.86 -11.38 0.43
N GLN A 197 -14.12 -12.59 -0.09
CA GLN A 197 -15.37 -12.95 -0.75
C GLN A 197 -15.75 -11.99 -1.91
N ILE A 198 -14.76 -11.55 -2.69
CA ILE A 198 -14.95 -10.69 -3.85
C ILE A 198 -15.47 -11.54 -5.03
N ASP A 199 -16.64 -11.21 -5.57
CA ASP A 199 -17.24 -11.94 -6.69
C ASP A 199 -16.48 -11.68 -8.01
N VAL A 200 -15.89 -12.75 -8.54
CA VAL A 200 -15.12 -12.77 -9.80
C VAL A 200 -16.01 -12.50 -11.02
N LYS A 201 -17.31 -12.83 -10.96
CA LYS A 201 -18.21 -12.77 -12.14
C LYS A 201 -18.57 -11.35 -12.59
N LYS A 202 -18.37 -10.34 -11.73
CA LYS A 202 -18.65 -8.92 -12.04
C LYS A 202 -17.44 -8.15 -12.61
N GLU A 203 -16.28 -8.77 -12.77
CA GLU A 203 -15.05 -8.06 -13.15
C GLU A 203 -14.70 -8.11 -14.67
N ILE A 204 -15.42 -8.90 -15.48
CA ILE A 204 -15.13 -9.11 -16.91
C ILE A 204 -16.26 -8.57 -17.82
N ALA A 205 -17.05 -7.61 -17.34
CA ALA A 205 -18.08 -6.93 -18.13
C ALA A 205 -17.65 -5.51 -18.49
#